data_AF-A0A350V075-F1
#
_entry.id   AF-A0A350V075-F1
#
_cell.length_a   1.000
_cell.length_b   1.000
_cell.length_c   1.000
_cell.angle_alpha   90.00
_cell.angle_beta   90.00
_cell.angle_gamma   90.00
#
_symmetry.space_group_name_H-M   'P 1'
#
loop_
_entity.id
_entity.type
_entity.pdbx_description
1 polymer ?
#
loop_
_entity_poly.entity_id
_entity_poly.type
_entity_poly.pdbx_seq_one_letter_code
_entity_poly.pdbx_strand_id
1 'polypeptide(L)'
;MKIYYDEESDSAYIELSKKKPNGVVEVSDFINVDTTNKGEIIGIEFLNASEKFSIESLYNYEIEVASMLGKPVLRKSSLNRTGKNFKAGTKVLA
;
A
#
# COMPACT_ATOMS: atom_id res chain seq x y z
N MET A 1 4.94 -3.14 5.67
CA MET A 1 5.28 -3.89 4.46
C MET A 1 6.73 -3.63 4.11
N LYS A 2 7.48 -4.65 3.72
CA LYS A 2 8.86 -4.54 3.22
C LYS A 2 8.96 -5.35 1.93
N ILE A 3 9.58 -4.78 0.92
CA ILE A 3 9.86 -5.47 -0.35
C ILE A 3 11.37 -5.60 -0.46
N TYR A 4 11.87 -6.76 -0.85
CA TYR A 4 13.29 -6.96 -1.16
C TYR A 4 13.47 -8.01 -2.24
N TYR A 5 14.58 -7.88 -2.95
CA TYR A 5 15.03 -8.79 -3.99
C TYR A 5 16.37 -9.40 -3.56
N ASP A 6 16.51 -10.70 -3.73
CA ASP A 6 17.74 -11.46 -3.51
C ASP A 6 18.30 -11.89 -4.86
N GLU A 7 19.44 -11.32 -5.22
CA GLU A 7 20.14 -11.58 -6.48
C GLU A 7 20.70 -13.01 -6.56
N GLU A 8 21.06 -13.63 -5.43
CA GLU A 8 21.68 -14.97 -5.43
C GLU A 8 20.66 -16.05 -5.80
N SER A 9 19.43 -15.91 -5.33
CA SER A 9 18.32 -16.82 -5.60
C SER A 9 17.40 -16.39 -6.74
N ASP A 10 17.62 -15.21 -7.33
CA ASP A 10 16.70 -14.51 -8.25
C ASP A 10 15.25 -14.56 -7.71
N SER A 11 15.08 -14.09 -6.47
CA SER A 11 13.79 -14.12 -5.79
C SER A 11 13.37 -12.76 -5.26
N ALA A 12 12.08 -12.44 -5.37
CA ALA A 12 11.50 -11.22 -4.82
C ALA A 12 10.50 -11.58 -3.72
N TYR A 13 10.65 -10.95 -2.55
CA TYR A 13 9.77 -11.17 -1.41
C TYR A 13 9.04 -9.89 -1.01
N ILE A 14 7.72 -10.00 -0.85
CA ILE A 14 6.85 -8.95 -0.32
C ILE A 14 6.39 -9.38 1.08
N GLU A 15 7.00 -8.80 2.10
CA GLU A 15 6.62 -9.01 3.50
C GLU A 15 5.43 -8.12 3.86
N LEU A 16 4.28 -8.74 4.16
CA LEU A 16 3.05 -8.07 4.56
C LEU A 16 2.92 -7.96 6.10
N SER A 17 3.55 -8.87 6.85
CA SER A 17 3.47 -8.96 8.30
C SER A 17 4.79 -9.41 8.93
N LYS A 18 5.05 -9.00 10.18
CA LYS A 18 6.22 -9.43 10.98
C LYS A 18 5.98 -10.72 11.77
N LYS A 19 4.79 -11.33 11.65
CA LYS A 19 4.50 -12.61 12.31
C LYS A 19 5.36 -13.72 11.70
N LYS A 20 5.66 -14.75 12.49
CA LYS A 20 6.38 -15.93 12.02
C LYS A 20 5.48 -16.79 11.12
N PRO A 21 5.91 -17.19 9.92
CA PRO A 21 5.17 -18.13 9.09
C PRO A 21 5.15 -19.53 9.73
N ASN A 22 4.06 -20.25 9.53
CA ASN A 22 3.89 -21.64 9.96
C ASN A 22 3.90 -22.62 8.79
N GLY A 23 3.65 -22.15 7.57
CA GLY A 23 3.66 -22.96 6.37
C GLY A 23 3.67 -22.09 5.12
N VAL A 24 3.81 -22.77 3.99
CA VAL A 24 3.88 -22.17 2.65
C VAL A 24 2.78 -22.79 1.80
N VAL A 25 2.09 -21.96 1.02
CA VAL A 25 1.16 -22.39 -0.02
C VAL A 25 1.77 -22.03 -1.36
N GLU A 26 2.07 -23.03 -2.18
CA GLU A 26 2.45 -22.83 -3.58
C GLU A 26 1.18 -22.54 -4.39
N VAL A 27 1.11 -21.36 -5.00
CA VAL A 27 -0.06 -20.91 -5.78
C VAL A 27 0.09 -21.30 -7.25
N SER A 28 1.32 -21.31 -7.73
CA SER A 28 1.73 -21.81 -9.04
C SER A 28 3.21 -22.09 -9.00
N ASP A 29 3.72 -22.73 -10.05
CA ASP A 29 5.15 -22.79 -10.31
C ASP A 29 5.73 -21.38 -10.12
N PHE A 30 6.74 -21.27 -9.25
CA PHE A 30 7.48 -20.04 -8.93
C PHE A 30 6.76 -18.99 -8.07
N ILE A 31 5.59 -19.27 -7.50
CA ILE A 31 4.89 -18.34 -6.59
C ILE A 31 4.52 -19.04 -5.28
N ASN A 32 5.11 -18.56 -4.19
CA ASN A 32 4.85 -19.05 -2.84
C ASN A 32 4.19 -17.98 -1.98
N VAL A 33 3.26 -18.41 -1.12
CA VAL A 33 2.61 -17.56 -0.13
C VAL A 33 2.86 -18.11 1.26
N ASP A 34 3.55 -17.34 2.08
CA ASP A 34 3.79 -17.66 3.48
C ASP A 34 2.53 -17.41 4.32
N THR A 35 2.14 -18.39 5.11
CA THR A 35 0.91 -18.31 5.92
C THR A 35 1.12 -18.72 7.38
N THR A 36 0.25 -18.21 8.26
CA THR A 36 0.12 -18.73 9.63
C THR A 36 -0.77 -19.98 9.66
N ASN A 37 -0.79 -20.67 10.80
CA ASN A 37 -1.73 -21.78 11.05
C ASN A 37 -3.22 -21.38 11.00
N LYS A 38 -3.52 -20.08 10.99
CA LYS A 38 -4.88 -19.51 10.84
C LYS A 38 -5.18 -19.07 9.40
N GLY A 39 -4.25 -19.29 8.47
CA GLY A 39 -4.38 -18.88 7.07
C GLY A 39 -4.16 -17.38 6.82
N GLU A 40 -3.58 -16.65 7.78
CA GLU A 40 -3.20 -15.25 7.55
C GLU A 40 -1.96 -15.20 6.65
N ILE A 41 -1.97 -14.34 5.63
CA ILE A 41 -0.82 -14.15 4.74
C ILE A 41 0.26 -13.32 5.45
N ILE A 42 1.49 -13.83 5.44
CA ILE A 42 2.67 -13.19 6.00
C ILE A 42 3.50 -12.50 4.93
N GLY A 43 3.68 -13.17 3.79
CA GLY A 43 4.37 -12.62 2.64
C GLY A 43 4.16 -13.44 1.39
N ILE A 44 4.67 -12.90 0.28
CA ILE A 44 4.57 -13.48 -1.05
C ILE A 44 5.99 -13.52 -1.63
N GLU A 45 6.37 -14.66 -2.18
CA GLU A 45 7.66 -14.88 -2.81
C GLU A 45 7.44 -15.23 -4.30
N PHE A 46 8.23 -14.58 -5.15
CA PHE A 46 8.34 -14.88 -6.56
C PHE A 46 9.74 -15.42 -6.83
N LEU A 47 9.83 -16.64 -7.36
CA LEU A 47 11.07 -17.22 -7.86
C LEU A 47 11.28 -16.84 -9.33
N ASN A 48 12.54 -16.81 -9.77
CA ASN A 48 12.94 -16.30 -11.09
C ASN A 48 12.35 -14.90 -11.36
N ALA A 49 12.41 -14.02 -10.36
CA ALA A 49 11.69 -12.75 -10.39
C ALA A 49 12.10 -11.89 -11.60
N SER A 50 13.38 -11.91 -11.96
CA SER A 50 13.93 -11.17 -13.10
C SER A 50 13.34 -11.60 -14.45
N GLU A 51 12.83 -12.83 -14.57
CA GLU A 51 12.17 -13.34 -15.77
C GLU A 51 10.67 -12.97 -15.83
N LYS A 52 10.06 -12.62 -14.69
CA LYS A 52 8.61 -12.35 -14.61
C LYS A 52 8.29 -10.86 -14.72
N PHE A 53 9.16 -10.00 -14.20
CA PHE A 53 9.00 -8.54 -14.24
C PHE A 53 10.35 -7.84 -14.07
N SER A 54 10.41 -6.55 -14.44
CA SER A 54 11.60 -5.74 -14.19
C SER A 54 11.82 -5.57 -12.68
N ILE A 55 13.02 -5.92 -12.19
CA ILE A 55 13.39 -5.73 -10.78
C ILE A 55 13.24 -4.28 -10.34
N GLU A 56 13.45 -3.32 -11.25
CA GLU A 56 13.29 -1.88 -10.99
C GLU A 56 11.85 -1.52 -10.58
N SER A 57 10.87 -2.31 -11.03
CA SER A 57 9.46 -2.10 -10.66
C SER A 57 9.19 -2.35 -9.18
N LEU A 58 10.01 -3.15 -8.48
CA LEU A 58 9.89 -3.39 -7.04
C LEU A 58 10.09 -2.12 -6.20
N TYR A 59 10.78 -1.11 -6.75
CA TYR A 59 11.03 0.17 -6.08
C TYR A 59 9.93 1.21 -6.33
N ASN A 60 8.94 0.88 -7.16
CA ASN A 60 7.86 1.78 -7.54
C ASN A 60 6.53 1.23 -7.01
N TYR A 61 5.79 2.05 -6.27
CA TYR A 61 4.46 1.70 -5.79
C TYR A 61 3.50 2.87 -5.98
N GLU A 62 2.25 2.55 -6.30
CA GLU A 62 1.17 3.51 -6.40
C GLU A 62 0.11 3.18 -5.34
N ILE A 63 -0.41 4.21 -4.68
CA ILE A 63 -1.51 4.08 -3.72
C ILE A 63 -2.70 4.85 -4.28
N GLU A 64 -3.73 4.12 -4.71
CA GLU A 64 -4.99 4.72 -5.09
C GLU A 64 -5.88 4.90 -3.86
N VAL A 65 -6.09 6.15 -3.44
CA VAL A 65 -6.87 6.49 -2.22
C VAL A 65 -8.36 6.74 -2.54
N ALA A 66 -8.88 6.17 -3.63
CA ALA A 66 -10.24 6.47 -4.11
C ALA A 66 -11.35 6.09 -3.11
N SER A 67 -11.08 5.19 -2.16
CA SER A 67 -12.08 4.67 -1.21
C SER A 67 -11.81 4.96 0.27
N MET A 68 -10.61 5.43 0.65
CA MET A 68 -10.25 5.66 2.06
C MET A 68 -10.68 7.03 2.59
N LEU A 69 -10.77 8.04 1.72
CA LEU A 69 -11.41 9.29 2.04
C LEU A 69 -12.86 9.18 1.59
N GLY A 70 -13.74 8.70 2.49
CA GLY A 70 -15.18 8.71 2.24
C GLY A 70 -15.58 10.06 1.61
N LYS A 71 -16.43 10.01 0.57
CA LYS A 71 -16.90 11.17 -0.23
C LYS A 71 -16.80 12.46 0.59
N PRO A 72 -16.12 13.53 0.12
CA PRO A 72 -15.92 14.73 0.93
C PRO A 72 -17.25 15.14 1.52
N VAL A 73 -17.38 15.00 2.85
CA VAL A 73 -18.54 15.50 3.57
C VAL A 73 -18.45 16.99 3.38
N LEU A 74 -19.20 17.52 2.41
CA LEU A 74 -19.46 18.94 2.27
C LEU A 74 -20.12 19.35 3.58
N ARG A 75 -19.29 19.81 4.52
CA ARG A 75 -19.75 20.45 5.73
C ARG A 75 -20.44 21.71 5.23
N LYS A 76 -21.76 21.66 5.06
CA LYS A 76 -22.56 22.87 4.92
C LYS A 76 -22.22 23.71 6.15
N SER A 77 -21.36 24.69 5.98
CA SER A 77 -21.25 25.75 6.96
C SER A 77 -22.66 26.26 7.14
N SER A 78 -23.14 26.18 8.37
CA SER A 78 -24.39 26.79 8.79
C SER A 78 -24.46 28.18 8.18
N LEU A 79 -25.53 28.47 7.42
CA LEU A 79 -25.85 29.84 7.05
C LEU A 79 -25.87 30.66 8.34
N ASN A 80 -24.92 31.58 8.50
CA ASN A 80 -25.06 32.61 9.50
C ASN A 80 -26.26 33.48 9.09
N ARG A 81 -27.21 33.62 10.01
CA ARG A 81 -28.49 34.32 9.85
C ARG A 81 -28.35 35.86 9.76
N THR A 82 -27.17 36.36 9.41
CA THR A 82 -26.89 37.78 9.24
C THR A 82 -25.95 37.96 8.05
N GLY A 83 -26.51 38.40 6.92
CA GLY A 83 -25.81 38.58 5.65
C GLY A 83 -24.74 39.68 5.69
N LYS A 84 -23.55 39.36 6.19
CA LYS A 84 -22.35 40.17 5.98
C LYS A 84 -21.16 39.27 5.59
N ASN A 85 -20.71 39.46 4.35
CA ASN A 85 -19.50 38.85 3.80
C ASN A 85 -18.26 39.46 4.47
N PHE A 86 -17.41 38.63 5.07
CA PHE A 86 -16.03 39.02 5.39
C PHE A 86 -15.10 38.48 4.31
N LYS A 87 -14.42 39.38 3.58
CA LYS A 87 -13.23 39.04 2.79
C LYS A 87 -12.08 38.80 3.75
N ALA A 88 -11.65 37.56 3.93
CA ALA A 88 -10.38 37.26 4.57
C ALA A 88 -9.30 37.13 3.49
N GLY A 89 -8.57 38.23 3.27
CA GLY A 89 -7.31 38.20 2.53
C GLY A 89 -6.24 37.55 3.41
N THR A 90 -5.55 36.55 2.86
CA THR A 90 -4.37 35.97 3.53
C THR A 90 -3.22 36.94 3.36
N LYS A 91 -2.85 37.62 4.45
CA LYS A 91 -1.54 38.23 4.62
C LYS A 91 -0.51 37.10 4.69
N VAL A 92 0.44 37.09 3.75
CA VAL A 92 1.70 36.37 3.90
C VAL A 92 2.50 37.12 4.98
N LEU A 93 2.92 36.42 6.02
CA LEU A 93 3.90 36.91 6.99
C LEU A 93 5.13 36.00 6.90
N ALA A 94 6.27 36.71 6.87
CA ALA A 94 7.66 36.32 6.61
C ALA A 94 8.10 34.91 7.01
#